data_AF-A0A077UGJ2-F1
#
_entry.id   AF-A0A077UGJ2-F1
#
_cell.length_a   1.000
_cell.length_b   1.000
_cell.length_c   1.000
_cell.angle_alpha   90.00
_cell.angle_beta   90.00
_cell.angle_gamma   90.00
#
_symmetry.space_group_name_H-M   'P 1'
#
loop_
_entity.id
_entity.type
_entity.pdbx_description
1 polymer ?
#
loop_
_entity_poly.entity_id
_entity_poly.type
_entity_poly.pdbx_seq_one_letter_code
_entity_poly.pdbx_strand_id
1 'polypeptide(L)'
;MINENKYIRQQIIELIQRVEMIKYNTIMTSINVVPLVDEFNQIVSDEFKKHQNLAHTSIQNYNQIIYYELLQLLTKRPMYRINYGNKIQYFNFYHKELHNALTAMN
;
A
#
# COMPACT_ATOMS: atom_id res chain seq x y z
N MET A 1 -7.40 -13.87 -14.84
CA MET A 1 -5.92 -13.92 -14.80
C MET A 1 -5.22 -12.71 -15.43
N ILE A 2 -5.35 -12.37 -16.74
CA ILE A 2 -4.70 -11.15 -17.29
C ILE A 2 -5.24 -9.84 -16.67
N ASN A 3 -6.56 -9.75 -16.50
CA ASN A 3 -7.20 -8.56 -15.90
C ASN A 3 -6.85 -8.37 -14.42
N GLU A 4 -6.62 -9.45 -13.67
CA GLU A 4 -6.25 -9.39 -12.25
C GLU A 4 -4.82 -8.90 -12.06
N ASN A 5 -3.87 -9.37 -12.87
CA ASN A 5 -2.50 -8.87 -12.80
C ASN A 5 -2.40 -7.39 -13.18
N LYS A 6 -3.17 -6.95 -14.19
CA LYS A 6 -3.27 -5.52 -14.54
C LYS A 6 -3.87 -4.70 -13.40
N TYR A 7 -4.94 -5.21 -12.77
CA TYR A 7 -5.58 -4.58 -11.63
C TYR A 7 -4.63 -4.44 -10.42
N ILE A 8 -3.96 -5.52 -10.02
CA ILE A 8 -3.02 -5.52 -8.88
C ILE A 8 -1.91 -4.48 -9.09
N ARG A 9 -1.31 -4.44 -10.27
CA ARG A 9 -0.25 -3.48 -10.58
C ARG A 9 -0.77 -2.04 -10.51
N GLN A 10 -1.97 -1.80 -11.04
CA GLN A 10 -2.62 -0.49 -10.97
C GLN A 10 -2.88 -0.07 -9.52
N GLN A 11 -3.35 -0.98 -8.67
CA GLN A 11 -3.54 -0.71 -7.24
C GLN A 11 -2.23 -0.34 -6.54
N ILE A 12 -1.13 -1.06 -6.80
CA ILE A 12 0.19 -0.70 -6.22
C ILE A 12 0.65 0.68 -6.69
N ILE A 13 0.47 1.02 -7.96
CA ILE A 13 0.80 2.35 -8.50
C ILE A 13 -0.01 3.44 -7.81
N GLU A 14 -1.31 3.22 -7.60
CA GLU A 14 -2.19 4.15 -6.88
C GLU A 14 -1.74 4.35 -5.42
N LEU A 15 -1.33 3.27 -4.73
CA LEU A 15 -0.77 3.37 -3.38
C LEU A 15 0.54 4.18 -3.36
N ILE A 16 1.42 4.01 -4.35
CA ILE A 16 2.66 4.80 -4.47
C ILE A 16 2.36 6.28 -4.65
N GLN A 17 1.43 6.63 -5.54
CA GLN A 17 1.02 8.02 -5.78
C GLN A 17 0.45 8.67 -4.52
N ARG A 18 -0.35 7.92 -3.75
CA ARG A 18 -0.90 8.39 -2.47
C ARG A 18 0.19 8.61 -1.43
N VAL A 19 1.17 7.71 -1.32
CA VAL A 19 2.33 7.89 -0.42
C VAL A 19 3.09 9.17 -0.77
N GLU A 20 3.36 9.43 -2.05
CA GLU A 20 4.04 10.64 -2.51
C GLU A 20 3.24 11.92 -2.21
N MET A 21 1.92 11.89 -2.44
CA MET A 21 1.04 13.00 -2.10
C MET A 21 1.04 13.29 -0.59
N ILE A 22 0.95 12.25 0.25
CA ILE A 22 0.98 12.40 1.71
C ILE A 22 2.33 12.93 2.16
N LYS A 23 3.44 12.40 1.62
CA LYS A 23 4.81 12.85 1.90
C LYS A 23 5.02 14.31 1.53
N TYR A 24 4.62 14.70 0.33
CA TYR A 24 4.70 16.09 -0.12
C TYR A 24 3.95 17.01 0.84
N ASN A 25 2.70 16.69 1.18
CA ASN A 25 1.93 17.52 2.10
C ASN A 25 2.46 17.50 3.54
N THR A 26 3.09 16.40 3.96
CA THR A 26 3.68 16.28 5.30
C THR A 26 4.96 17.11 5.45
N ILE A 27 5.74 17.27 4.36
CA ILE A 27 7.07 17.89 4.39
C ILE A 27 7.03 19.33 3.87
N MET A 28 6.26 19.58 2.82
CA MET A 28 6.34 20.81 2.01
C MET A 28 5.15 21.74 2.17
N THR A 29 4.05 21.30 2.79
CA THR A 29 2.84 22.11 2.95
C THR A 29 2.37 22.16 4.41
N SER A 30 1.44 23.06 4.70
CA SER A 30 0.77 23.16 6.02
C SER A 30 -0.59 22.46 6.04
N ILE A 31 -0.89 21.65 5.01
CA ILE A 31 -2.17 20.95 4.88
C ILE A 31 -2.26 19.88 5.98
N ASN A 32 -3.44 19.76 6.58
CA ASN A 32 -3.72 18.67 7.49
C ASN A 32 -3.71 17.33 6.72
N VAL A 33 -2.70 16.50 6.96
CA VAL A 33 -2.51 15.22 6.29
C VAL A 33 -3.30 14.07 6.94
N VAL A 34 -3.92 14.28 8.10
CA VAL A 34 -4.68 13.24 8.81
C VAL A 34 -5.74 12.58 7.92
N PRO A 35 -6.59 13.33 7.19
CA PRO A 35 -7.59 12.71 6.31
C PRO A 35 -6.98 11.86 5.19
N LEU A 36 -5.82 12.28 4.64
CA LEU A 36 -5.14 11.54 3.58
C LEU A 36 -4.53 10.24 4.11
N VAL A 37 -3.99 10.27 5.33
CA VAL A 37 -3.46 9.10 6.03
C VAL A 37 -4.60 8.12 6.36
N ASP A 38 -5.73 8.61 6.85
CA ASP A 38 -6.88 7.77 7.16
C ASP A 38 -7.45 7.11 5.90
N GLU A 39 -7.58 7.87 4.80
CA GLU A 39 -8.01 7.33 3.51
C GLU A 39 -7.05 6.25 3.01
N PHE A 40 -5.72 6.48 3.08
CA PHE A 40 -4.73 5.49 2.67
C PHE A 40 -4.87 4.18 3.45
N ASN A 41 -5.00 4.26 4.77
CA ASN A 41 -5.10 3.05 5.59
C ASN A 41 -6.44 2.33 5.39
N GLN A 42 -7.51 3.08 5.15
CA GLN A 42 -8.82 2.52 4.81
C GLN A 42 -8.75 1.71 3.50
N ILE A 43 -8.14 2.27 2.45
CA ILE A 43 -7.95 1.58 1.16
C ILE A 43 -7.17 0.28 1.35
N VAL A 44 -6.04 0.34 2.05
CA VAL A 44 -5.21 -0.84 2.33
C VAL A 44 -6.01 -1.90 3.11
N SER A 45 -6.78 -1.49 4.13
CA SER A 45 -7.59 -2.42 4.90
C SER A 45 -8.71 -3.04 4.09
N ASP A 46 -9.37 -2.29 3.22
CA ASP A 46 -10.50 -2.79 2.42
C ASP A 46 -10.00 -3.74 1.33
N GLU A 47 -8.89 -3.41 0.66
CA GLU A 47 -8.24 -4.32 -0.27
C GLU A 47 -7.78 -5.61 0.42
N PHE A 48 -7.20 -5.52 1.63
CA PHE A 48 -6.79 -6.70 2.37
C PHE A 48 -7.97 -7.62 2.71
N LYS A 49 -9.11 -7.06 3.15
CA LYS A 49 -10.33 -7.83 3.44
C LYS A 49 -10.88 -8.56 2.21
N LYS A 50 -10.85 -7.92 1.03
CA LYS A 50 -11.26 -8.58 -0.23
C LYS A 50 -10.41 -9.82 -0.52
N HIS A 51 -9.10 -9.74 -0.23
CA HIS A 51 -8.15 -10.81 -0.52
C HIS A 51 -8.02 -11.86 0.60
N GLN A 52 -8.42 -11.56 1.84
CA GLN A 52 -8.49 -12.55 2.92
C GLN A 52 -9.42 -13.71 2.57
N ASN A 53 -10.56 -13.43 1.91
CA ASN A 53 -11.51 -14.46 1.49
C ASN A 53 -10.98 -15.31 0.33
N LEU A 54 -9.97 -14.84 -0.41
CA LEU A 54 -9.34 -15.53 -1.54
C LEU A 54 -8.24 -16.52 -1.09
N ALA A 55 -7.79 -16.46 0.16
CA ALA A 55 -6.84 -17.44 0.72
C ALA A 55 -7.41 -18.88 0.74
N HIS A 56 -8.72 -19.03 0.57
CA HIS A 56 -9.42 -20.33 0.52
C HIS A 56 -9.66 -20.87 -0.90
N THR A 57 -9.29 -20.13 -1.94
CA THR A 57 -9.44 -20.56 -3.34
C THR A 57 -8.10 -21.00 -3.93
N SER A 58 -8.05 -22.21 -4.49
CA SER A 58 -6.85 -22.97 -4.86
C SER A 58 -6.06 -22.46 -6.07
N ILE A 59 -6.29 -21.23 -6.53
CA ILE A 59 -5.55 -20.65 -7.66
C ILE A 59 -5.01 -19.29 -7.24
N GLN A 60 -3.85 -19.30 -6.59
CA GLN A 60 -3.06 -18.10 -6.33
C GLN A 60 -1.94 -18.03 -7.36
N ASN A 61 -1.97 -17.04 -8.24
CA ASN A 61 -0.79 -16.73 -9.04
C ASN A 61 0.21 -15.94 -8.19
N TYR A 62 1.49 -15.95 -8.58
CA TYR A 62 2.58 -15.32 -7.82
C TYR A 62 2.31 -13.83 -7.50
N ASN A 63 1.70 -13.08 -8.43
CA ASN A 63 1.39 -11.66 -8.21
C ASN A 63 0.31 -11.46 -7.14
N GLN A 64 -0.66 -12.38 -7.04
CA GLN A 64 -1.66 -12.35 -5.97
C GLN A 64 -1.04 -12.62 -4.59
N ILE A 65 -0.05 -13.52 -4.51
CA ILE A 65 0.68 -13.81 -3.27
C ILE A 65 1.45 -12.56 -2.82
N ILE A 66 2.26 -11.97 -3.71
CA ILE A 66 3.01 -10.74 -3.41
C ILE A 66 2.05 -9.63 -2.96
N TYR A 67 0.95 -9.44 -3.67
CA TYR A 67 -0.02 -8.39 -3.35
C TYR A 67 -0.66 -8.62 -1.97
N TYR A 68 -1.05 -9.85 -1.66
CA TYR A 68 -1.59 -10.20 -0.35
C TYR A 68 -0.57 -9.96 0.77
N GLU A 69 0.67 -10.38 0.60
CA GLU A 69 1.75 -10.18 1.58
C GLU A 69 2.04 -8.69 1.81
N LEU A 70 2.07 -7.91 0.73
CA LEU A 70 2.19 -6.45 0.80
C LEU A 70 1.04 -5.85 1.60
N LEU A 71 -0.21 -6.15 1.26
CA LEU A 71 -1.39 -5.63 1.98
C LEU A 71 -1.38 -6.04 3.46
N GLN A 72 -0.98 -7.27 3.77
CA GLN A 72 -0.84 -7.75 5.14
C GLN A 72 0.26 -6.96 5.90
N LEU A 73 1.38 -6.67 5.25
CA LEU A 73 2.46 -5.87 5.84
C LEU A 73 1.98 -4.44 6.14
N LEU A 74 1.29 -3.81 5.19
CA LEU A 74 0.82 -2.43 5.31
C LEU A 74 -0.31 -2.29 6.34
N THR A 75 -1.18 -3.29 6.50
CA THR A 75 -2.20 -3.30 7.59
C THR A 75 -1.56 -3.45 8.97
N LYS A 76 -0.51 -4.26 9.12
CA LYS A 76 0.26 -4.40 10.37
C LYS A 76 1.09 -3.17 10.71
N ARG A 77 1.45 -2.37 9.69
CA ARG A 77 2.22 -1.13 9.81
C ARG A 77 1.44 0.00 9.17
N PRO A 78 0.39 0.52 9.83
CA PRO A 78 -0.42 1.56 9.24
C PRO A 78 0.26 2.92 9.30
N MET A 79 -0.11 3.78 8.35
CA MET A 79 0.58 5.05 8.09
C MET A 79 0.39 6.08 9.20
N TYR A 80 -0.59 5.93 10.11
CA TYR A 80 -0.70 6.82 11.29
C TYR A 80 0.59 6.86 12.12
N ARG A 81 1.45 5.84 12.02
CA ARG A 81 2.76 5.80 12.65
C ARG A 81 3.73 6.89 12.17
N ILE A 82 3.48 7.56 11.03
CA ILE A 82 4.26 8.74 10.61
C ILE A 82 4.21 9.87 11.64
N ASN A 83 3.16 9.91 12.47
CA ASN A 83 3.01 10.92 13.53
C ASN A 83 3.92 10.64 14.74
N TYR A 84 4.57 9.47 14.78
CA TYR A 84 5.38 9.00 15.90
C TYR A 84 6.77 8.57 15.39
N GLY A 85 7.71 9.51 15.38
CA GLY A 85 9.13 9.26 15.04
C GLY A 85 9.59 9.95 13.74
N ASN A 86 10.59 9.34 13.07
CA ASN A 86 11.20 9.91 11.88
C ASN A 86 10.31 9.69 10.64
N LYS A 87 9.58 10.74 10.25
CA LYS A 87 8.67 10.75 9.09
C LYS A 87 9.33 10.27 7.79
N ILE A 88 10.57 10.69 7.52
CA ILE A 88 11.29 10.33 6.30
C ILE A 88 11.55 8.82 6.24
N GLN A 89 11.94 8.21 7.38
CA GLN A 89 12.15 6.76 7.45
C GLN A 89 10.86 5.99 7.18
N TYR A 90 9.72 6.47 7.68
CA TYR A 90 8.43 5.86 7.39
C TYR A 90 8.07 5.96 5.90
N PHE A 91 8.22 7.12 5.28
CA PHE A 91 7.97 7.25 3.85
C PHE A 91 8.90 6.35 3.02
N ASN A 92 10.19 6.29 3.37
CA ASN A 92 11.15 5.40 2.71
C ASN A 92 10.75 3.92 2.83
N PHE A 93 10.19 3.50 3.96
CA PHE A 93 9.61 2.17 4.12
C PHE A 93 8.48 1.92 3.12
N TYR A 94 7.45 2.78 3.07
CA TYR A 94 6.33 2.59 2.14
C TYR A 94 6.79 2.58 0.68
N HIS A 95 7.67 3.50 0.29
CA HIS A 95 8.26 3.51 -1.05
C HIS A 95 8.92 2.19 -1.39
N LYS A 96 9.84 1.74 -0.52
CA LYS A 96 10.62 0.54 -0.75
C LYS A 96 9.70 -0.66 -0.92
N GLU A 97 8.77 -0.89 0.00
CA GLU A 97 7.92 -2.07 -0.03
C GLU A 97 6.97 -2.08 -1.25
N LEU A 98 6.38 -0.93 -1.58
CA LEU A 98 5.49 -0.82 -2.75
C LEU A 98 6.25 -1.00 -4.08
N HIS A 99 7.42 -0.38 -4.22
CA HIS A 99 8.24 -0.53 -5.42
C HIS A 99 8.80 -1.96 -5.55
N ASN A 100 9.25 -2.58 -4.45
CA ASN A 100 9.69 -3.97 -4.45
C ASN A 100 8.58 -4.92 -4.92
N ALA A 101 7.35 -4.73 -4.44
CA ALA A 101 6.21 -5.52 -4.87
C ALA A 101 5.94 -5.34 -6.37
N LEU A 102 5.98 -4.10 -6.89
CA LEU A 102 5.79 -3.83 -8.31
C LEU A 102 6.88 -4.46 -9.19
N THR A 103 8.14 -4.40 -8.74
CA THR A 103 9.28 -5.01 -9.43
C THR A 103 9.21 -6.53 -9.43
N ALA A 104 8.77 -7.15 -8.33
CA ALA A 104 8.64 -8.60 -8.24
C ALA A 104 7.53 -9.16 -9.16
N MET A 105 6.60 -8.33 -9.62
CA MET A 105 5.51 -8.71 -10.53
C MET A 105 5.81 -8.48 -12.02
N ASN A 106 7.04 -8.08 -12.37
CA ASN A 106 7.50 -7.90 -13.76
C ASN A 106 8.06 -9.19 -14.35
#